data_AF-A0A6N7G9P6-F1
#
_entry.id   AF-A0A6N7G9P6-F1
#
_cell.length_a   1.000
_cell.length_b   1.000
_cell.length_c   1.000
_cell.angle_alpha   90.00
_cell.angle_beta   90.00
_cell.angle_gamma   90.00
#
_symmetry.space_group_name_H-M   'P 1'
#
loop_
_entity.id
_entity.type
_entity.pdbx_description
1 polymer ?
#
loop_
_entity_poly.entity_id
_entity_poly.type
_entity_poly.pdbx_seq_one_letter_code
_entity_poly.pdbx_strand_id
1 'polypeptide(L)'
;MNAPARRSGGTPRSSLSLLRDQLHVVVPALTVGEGHPHMCRLLAQLRTTAAGMADLLAAAEPAAQTAIGAGLEHAAAGEYNESRTEFLSAYRRLSILLHDHPDRRPSAIGESTQRWRPLP
;
A
#
# COMPACT_ATOMS: atom_id res chain seq x y z
N MET A 1 10.40 -25.37 -27.33
CA MET A 1 8.96 -25.20 -27.03
C MET A 1 8.87 -24.33 -25.78
N ASN A 2 8.78 -23.01 -25.95
CA ASN A 2 8.81 -22.06 -24.83
C ASN A 2 7.37 -21.81 -24.36
N ALA A 3 7.09 -22.13 -23.10
CA ALA A 3 5.84 -21.78 -22.45
C ALA A 3 5.73 -20.25 -22.34
N PRO A 4 4.57 -19.64 -22.61
CA PRO A 4 4.41 -18.20 -22.43
C PRO A 4 4.41 -17.89 -20.94
N ALA A 5 5.40 -17.10 -20.50
CA ALA A 5 5.37 -16.44 -19.21
C ALA A 5 4.05 -15.66 -19.11
N ARG A 6 3.17 -16.08 -18.20
CA ARG A 6 2.00 -15.31 -17.80
C ARG A 6 2.49 -13.99 -17.23
N ARG A 7 2.58 -12.96 -18.07
CA ARG A 7 2.67 -11.58 -17.62
C ARG A 7 1.38 -11.30 -16.84
N SER A 8 1.47 -11.26 -15.52
CA SER A 8 0.40 -10.73 -14.68
C SER A 8 0.16 -9.28 -15.11
N GLY A 9 -0.84 -9.08 -15.97
CA GLY A 9 -1.20 -7.80 -16.58
C GLY A 9 -1.89 -6.86 -15.61
N GLY A 10 -1.16 -6.42 -14.58
CA GLY A 10 -1.57 -5.31 -13.72
C GLY A 10 -1.14 -3.99 -14.33
N THR A 11 -2.03 -2.99 -14.34
CA THR A 11 -1.63 -1.59 -14.60
C THR A 11 -0.70 -1.10 -13.47
N PRO A 12 0.21 -0.13 -13.72
CA PRO A 12 1.03 0.47 -12.68
C PRO A 12 0.21 0.93 -11.46
N ARG A 13 -0.98 1.50 -11.70
CA ARG A 13 -1.92 1.90 -10.67
C ARG A 13 -2.44 0.72 -9.83
N SER A 14 -2.80 -0.39 -10.45
CA SER A 14 -3.23 -1.59 -9.70
C SER A 14 -2.10 -2.20 -8.87
N SER A 15 -0.86 -2.13 -9.35
CA SER A 15 0.33 -2.55 -8.59
C SER A 15 0.52 -1.68 -7.35
N LEU A 16 0.50 -0.36 -7.50
CA LEU A 16 0.61 0.57 -6.35
C LEU A 16 -0.58 0.44 -5.40
N SER A 17 -1.78 0.14 -5.91
CA SER A 17 -2.97 -0.11 -5.08
C SER A 17 -2.80 -1.37 -4.23
N LEU A 18 -2.26 -2.46 -4.80
CA LEU A 18 -1.96 -3.68 -4.05
C LEU A 18 -0.99 -3.39 -2.89
N LEU A 19 0.05 -2.60 -3.14
CA LEU A 19 1.03 -2.26 -2.11
C LEU A 19 0.42 -1.38 -1.01
N ARG A 20 -0.41 -0.39 -1.37
CA ARG A 20 -1.19 0.40 -0.41
C ARG A 20 -2.06 -0.51 0.45
N ASP A 21 -2.75 -1.47 -0.16
CA ASP A 21 -3.66 -2.38 0.56
C ASP A 21 -2.91 -3.31 1.51
N GLN A 22 -1.73 -3.79 1.12
CA GLN A 22 -0.85 -4.53 2.04
C GLN A 22 -0.43 -3.67 3.24
N LEU A 23 -0.03 -2.42 3.02
CA LEU A 23 0.33 -1.51 4.12
C LEU A 23 -0.87 -1.23 5.05
N HIS A 24 -2.07 -1.10 4.49
CA HIS A 24 -3.30 -0.94 5.26
C HIS A 24 -3.58 -2.12 6.20
N VAL A 25 -3.14 -3.32 5.85
CA VAL A 25 -3.23 -4.51 6.71
C VAL A 25 -2.07 -4.61 7.70
N VAL A 26 -0.84 -4.33 7.26
CA VAL A 26 0.36 -4.48 8.09
C VAL A 26 0.40 -3.48 9.25
N VAL A 27 0.05 -2.22 9.01
CA VAL A 27 0.08 -1.15 10.04
C VAL A 27 -0.75 -1.49 11.30
N PRO A 28 -2.04 -1.87 11.19
CA PRO A 28 -2.80 -2.28 12.37
C PRO A 28 -2.32 -3.63 12.92
N ALA A 29 -1.90 -4.57 12.07
CA ALA A 29 -1.40 -5.86 12.53
C ALA A 29 -0.16 -5.70 13.43
N LEU A 30 0.75 -4.77 13.12
CA LEU A 30 1.91 -4.46 13.95
C LEU A 30 1.54 -3.92 15.33
N THR A 31 0.34 -3.36 15.50
CA THR A 31 -0.13 -2.85 16.80
C THR A 31 -0.69 -3.94 17.71
N VAL A 32 -1.16 -5.06 17.14
CA VAL A 32 -1.85 -6.12 17.88
C VAL A 32 -1.06 -7.43 17.99
N GLY A 33 -0.04 -7.61 17.15
CA GLY A 33 0.64 -8.89 16.96
C GLY A 33 2.16 -8.78 16.89
N GLU A 34 2.77 -7.88 17.66
CA GLU A 34 4.22 -7.76 17.79
C GLU A 34 4.86 -9.14 18.08
N GLY A 35 5.86 -9.53 17.28
CA GLY A 35 6.56 -10.82 17.43
C GLY A 35 5.75 -12.07 17.07
N HIS A 36 4.52 -11.96 16.58
CA HIS A 36 3.72 -13.12 16.20
C HIS A 36 4.27 -13.76 14.90
N PRO A 37 4.33 -15.11 14.76
CA PRO A 37 4.85 -15.76 13.55
C PRO A 37 4.15 -15.36 12.25
N HIS A 38 2.88 -14.97 12.35
CA HIS A 38 2.11 -14.46 11.22
C HIS A 38 2.63 -13.11 10.72
N MET A 39 3.21 -12.29 11.60
CA MET A 39 3.80 -11.00 11.26
C MET A 39 4.99 -11.17 10.30
N CYS A 40 5.87 -12.15 10.57
CA CYS A 40 7.00 -12.46 9.70
C CYS A 40 6.55 -12.80 8.28
N ARG A 41 5.44 -13.53 8.13
CA ARG A 41 4.87 -13.86 6.81
C ARG A 41 4.32 -12.62 6.10
N LEU A 42 3.61 -11.76 6.82
CA LEU A 42 3.08 -10.51 6.25
C LEU A 42 4.20 -9.57 5.79
N LEU A 43 5.24 -9.39 6.62
CA LEU A 43 6.41 -8.57 6.29
C LEU A 43 7.21 -9.15 5.12
N ALA A 44 7.34 -10.47 5.04
CA ALA A 44 7.99 -11.13 3.90
C ALA A 44 7.21 -10.89 2.59
N GLN A 45 5.88 -11.00 2.63
CA GLN A 45 5.03 -10.71 1.47
C GLN A 45 5.10 -9.24 1.04
N LEU A 46 5.11 -8.31 2.01
CA LEU A 46 5.29 -6.88 1.75
C LEU A 46 6.65 -6.63 1.08
N ARG A 47 7.73 -7.22 1.59
CA ARG A 47 9.07 -7.12 1.01
C ARG A 47 9.11 -7.63 -0.42
N THR A 48 8.56 -8.81 -0.69
CA THR A 48 8.50 -9.38 -2.05
C THR A 48 7.72 -8.46 -2.99
N THR A 49 6.58 -7.93 -2.54
CA THR A 49 5.74 -7.04 -3.35
C THR A 49 6.45 -5.72 -3.65
N ALA A 50 7.06 -5.09 -2.64
CA ALA A 50 7.81 -3.86 -2.79
C ALA A 50 9.03 -4.04 -3.72
N ALA A 51 9.77 -5.15 -3.60
CA ALA A 51 10.88 -5.46 -4.48
C ALA A 51 10.42 -5.64 -5.94
N GLY A 52 9.28 -6.31 -6.16
CA GLY A 52 8.68 -6.45 -7.49
C GLY A 52 8.16 -5.15 -8.11
N MET A 53 8.08 -4.07 -7.33
CA MET A 53 7.58 -2.76 -7.74
C MET A 53 8.63 -1.65 -7.55
N ALA A 54 9.89 -1.99 -7.28
CA ALA A 54 10.92 -1.03 -6.88
C ALA A 54 11.10 0.10 -7.91
N ASP A 55 11.23 -0.24 -9.20
CA ASP A 55 11.39 0.75 -10.27
C ASP A 55 10.16 1.65 -10.42
N LEU A 56 8.96 1.08 -10.24
CA LEU A 56 7.71 1.82 -10.30
C LEU A 56 7.57 2.80 -9.13
N LEU A 57 7.92 2.36 -7.92
CA LEU A 57 7.95 3.21 -6.73
C LEU A 57 8.99 4.32 -6.85
N ALA A 58 10.19 4.00 -7.34
CA ALA A 58 11.26 4.96 -7.57
C ALA A 58 10.84 6.08 -8.54
N ALA A 59 10.03 5.74 -9.55
CA ALA A 59 9.52 6.72 -10.51
C ALA A 59 8.31 7.50 -9.98
N ALA A 60 7.38 6.84 -9.30
CA ALA A 60 6.08 7.42 -8.95
C ALA A 60 6.06 8.11 -7.58
N GLU A 61 6.71 7.53 -6.56
CA GLU A 61 6.75 8.06 -5.20
C GLU A 61 8.01 7.57 -4.44
N PRO A 62 9.17 8.19 -4.69
CA PRO A 62 10.46 7.78 -4.09
C PRO A 62 10.43 7.81 -2.56
N ALA A 63 9.71 8.76 -1.96
CA ALA A 63 9.62 8.87 -0.51
C ALA A 63 8.82 7.70 0.11
N ALA A 64 7.83 7.14 -0.59
CA ALA A 64 7.17 5.91 -0.14
C ALA A 64 8.11 4.71 -0.26
N GLN A 65 8.96 4.64 -1.29
CA GLN A 65 9.97 3.59 -1.42
C GLN A 65 10.93 3.59 -0.22
N THR A 66 11.48 4.76 0.12
CA THR A 66 12.39 4.92 1.27
C THR A 66 11.72 4.52 2.57
N ALA A 67 10.47 4.97 2.80
CA ALA A 67 9.72 4.61 4.01
C ALA A 67 9.44 3.10 4.10
N ILE A 68 9.12 2.43 2.99
CA ILE A 68 8.95 0.95 2.99
C ILE A 68 10.28 0.26 3.33
N GLY A 69 11.39 0.74 2.78
CA GLY A 69 12.73 0.23 3.08
C GLY A 69 13.05 0.35 4.57
N ALA A 70 12.97 1.56 5.12
CA ALA A 70 13.20 1.83 6.53
C ALA A 70 12.28 1.01 7.43
N GLY A 71 10.98 0.92 7.10
CA GLY A 71 10.03 0.13 7.87
C GLY A 71 10.36 -1.37 7.91
N LEU A 72 10.89 -1.92 6.82
CA LEU A 72 11.35 -3.32 6.75
C LEU A 72 12.66 -3.55 7.51
N GLU A 73 13.55 -2.55 7.56
CA GLU A 73 14.79 -2.58 8.34
C GLU A 73 14.48 -2.55 9.84
N HIS A 74 13.66 -1.60 10.29
CA HIS A 74 13.18 -1.54 11.68
C HIS A 74 12.48 -2.84 12.11
N ALA A 75 11.63 -3.40 11.24
CA ALA A 75 10.97 -4.67 11.54
C ALA A 75 11.97 -5.83 11.72
N ALA A 76 13.07 -5.84 10.94
CA ALA A 76 14.11 -6.84 11.09
C ALA A 76 14.92 -6.67 12.39
N ALA A 77 15.04 -5.43 12.89
CA ALA A 77 15.65 -5.10 14.17
C ALA A 77 14.71 -5.33 15.39
N GLY A 78 13.42 -5.62 15.15
CA GLY A 78 12.41 -5.73 16.21
C GLY A 78 11.86 -4.39 16.71
N GLU A 79 12.16 -3.31 16.00
CA GLU A 79 11.74 -1.93 16.27
C GLU A 79 10.34 -1.69 15.68
N TYR A 80 9.32 -2.35 16.25
CA TYR A 80 7.99 -2.41 15.64
C TYR A 80 7.25 -1.06 15.62
N ASN A 81 7.55 -0.16 16.55
CA ASN A 81 6.95 1.17 16.59
C ASN A 81 7.48 2.08 15.46
N GLU A 82 8.78 2.02 15.23
CA GLU A 82 9.50 2.70 14.15
C GLU A 82 9.04 2.14 12.81
N SER A 83 9.01 0.80 12.70
CA SER A 83 8.49 0.09 11.52
C SER A 83 7.06 0.53 11.17
N ARG A 84 6.17 0.59 12.16
CA ARG A 84 4.79 1.04 11.99
C ARG A 84 4.73 2.50 11.52
N THR A 85 5.56 3.38 12.08
CA THR A 85 5.60 4.80 11.71
C THR A 85 5.97 4.95 10.25
N GLU A 86 7.00 4.23 9.79
CA GLU A 86 7.44 4.25 8.40
C GLU A 86 6.40 3.66 7.44
N PHE A 87 5.78 2.53 7.78
CA PHE A 87 4.72 1.95 6.96
C PHE A 87 3.47 2.83 6.88
N LEU A 88 3.11 3.53 7.96
CA LEU A 88 2.02 4.51 7.93
C LEU A 88 2.37 5.70 7.02
N SER A 89 3.63 6.14 7.06
CA SER A 89 4.19 7.19 6.20
C SER A 89 4.08 6.82 4.71
N ALA A 90 4.46 5.58 4.35
CA ALA A 90 4.32 5.04 3.00
C ALA A 90 2.85 4.92 2.58
N TYR A 91 2.00 4.37 3.45
CA TYR A 91 0.57 4.20 3.18
C TYR A 91 -0.11 5.53 2.84
N ARG A 92 0.17 6.59 3.60
CA ARG A 92 -0.41 7.92 3.37
C ARG A 92 0.00 8.48 2.01
N ARG A 93 1.29 8.39 1.66
CA ARG A 93 1.80 8.85 0.37
C ARG A 93 1.16 8.12 -0.80
N LEU A 94 1.13 6.78 -0.74
CA LEU A 94 0.48 5.99 -1.78
C LEU A 94 -1.03 6.28 -1.87
N SER A 95 -1.69 6.52 -0.74
CA SER A 95 -3.11 6.91 -0.74
C SER A 95 -3.35 8.25 -1.41
N ILE A 96 -2.48 9.24 -1.18
CA ILE A 96 -2.54 10.56 -1.86
C ILE A 96 -2.29 10.40 -3.35
N LEU A 97 -1.19 9.75 -3.74
CA LEU A 97 -0.85 9.48 -5.14
C LEU A 97 -2.01 8.79 -5.89
N LEU A 98 -2.63 7.79 -5.26
CA LEU A 98 -3.74 7.05 -5.85
C LEU A 98 -5.04 7.86 -5.84
N HIS A 99 -5.22 8.80 -4.92
CA HIS A 99 -6.39 9.68 -4.86
C HIS A 99 -6.33 10.81 -5.88
N ASP A 100 -5.15 11.40 -6.11
CA ASP A 100 -4.92 12.51 -7.06
C ASP A 100 -5.01 12.08 -8.53
N HIS A 101 -4.94 10.77 -8.78
CA HIS A 101 -5.26 10.16 -10.06
C HIS A 101 -6.57 9.37 -10.01
N PRO A 102 -7.73 9.98 -9.71
CA PRO A 102 -8.96 9.25 -9.84
C PRO A 102 -9.17 9.00 -11.32
N ASP A 103 -9.25 7.72 -11.72
CA ASP A 103 -10.10 7.36 -12.85
C ASP A 103 -11.51 7.81 -12.46
N ARG A 104 -11.80 9.07 -12.75
CA ARG A 104 -13.07 9.71 -12.41
C ARG A 104 -14.12 8.88 -13.12
N ARG A 105 -14.94 8.11 -12.38
CA ARG A 105 -16.15 7.51 -12.96
C ARG A 105 -16.93 8.65 -13.61
N PRO A 106 -17.21 8.61 -14.93
CA PRO A 106 -17.99 9.67 -15.58
C PRO A 106 -19.40 9.83 -14.98
N SER A 107 -19.88 8.82 -14.26
CA SER A 107 -21.20 8.78 -13.62
C SER A 107 -21.40 9.76 -12.45
N ALA A 108 -20.33 10.28 -11.84
CA ALA A 108 -20.44 11.15 -10.65
C ALA A 108 -20.80 12.62 -10.99
N ILE A 109 -20.85 12.99 -12.27
CA ILE A 109 -21.20 14.36 -12.71
C ILE A 109 -22.73 14.60 -12.61
N GLY A 110 -23.54 13.55 -12.51
CA GLY A 110 -25.01 13.63 -12.47
C GLY A 110 -25.67 13.08 -11.20
N GLU A 111 -24.91 12.56 -10.24
CA GLU A 111 -25.49 12.02 -9.01
C GLU A 111 -25.93 13.16 -8.08
N SER A 112 -27.24 13.30 -7.90
CA SER A 112 -27.83 14.24 -6.95
C SER A 112 -27.30 13.92 -5.56
N THR A 113 -26.59 14.88 -4.96
CA THR A 113 -26.13 14.78 -3.57
C THR A 113 -27.34 14.72 -2.65
N GLN A 114 -27.65 13.52 -2.15
CA GLN A 114 -28.64 13.33 -1.09
C GLN A 114 -28.14 14.08 0.15
N ARG A 115 -28.63 15.30 0.35
CA ARG A 115 -28.39 16.04 1.59
C ARG A 115 -29.15 15.34 2.70
N TRP A 116 -28.42 14.81 3.68
CA TRP A 116 -29.01 14.34 4.92
C TRP A 116 -29.79 15.50 5.56
N ARG A 117 -31.11 15.35 5.62
CA ARG A 117 -31.96 16.23 6.42
C ARG A 117 -31.99 15.66 7.84
N PRO A 118 -31.73 16.46 8.88
CA PRO A 118 -32.02 16.03 10.23
C PRO A 118 -33.54 15.77 10.34
N LEU A 119 -33.89 14.63 10.95
CA LEU A 119 -35.28 14.27 11.23
C LEU A 119 -35.89 15.27 12.23
N PRO A 120 -37.20 15.54 12.14
CA PRO A 120 -37.89 16.55 12.95
C PRO A 120 -37.90 16.22 14.45
#